data_AF-A0A8H4L2G1-F1
#
_entry.id   AF-A0A8H4L2G1-F1
#
_cell.length_a   1.000
_cell.length_b   1.000
_cell.length_c   1.000
_cell.angle_alpha   90.00
_cell.angle_beta   90.00
_cell.angle_gamma   90.00
#
_symmetry.space_group_name_H-M   'P 1'
#
loop_
_entity.id
_entity.type
_entity.pdbx_description
1 polymer ?
#
loop_
_entity_poly.entity_id
_entity_poly.type
_entity_poly.pdbx_seq_one_letter_code
_entity_poly.pdbx_strand_id
1 'polypeptide(L)'
;MATARDLILQRPTNPIKNTFLATQSDKVWSRSYAPIKNIICHSGIDGAGITQANFEEAFLPLYDDDTVRLRQPAVHPNNRHWRLETEAGCENWFNTEIVSVVLSAFNAYPIMMQTSHTKPLSEETITENTDLTFSVKIDNRRHTVAIGEMKRNILEPKVWRMGNVSAAKQQEKLSKELLSSGVLLRWGLPIALAIPGD
;
A
#
# COMPACT_ATOMS: atom_id res chain seq x y z
N MET A 1 -8.91 10.86 -24.73
CA MET A 1 -8.75 11.01 -23.27
C MET A 1 -8.35 9.65 -22.75
N ALA A 2 -7.30 9.54 -21.93
CA ALA A 2 -6.90 8.25 -21.37
C ALA A 2 -7.95 7.77 -20.35
N THR A 3 -8.07 6.46 -20.21
CA THR A 3 -8.89 5.82 -19.18
C THR A 3 -8.04 5.40 -17.99
N ALA A 4 -8.67 5.12 -16.86
CA ALA A 4 -7.99 4.56 -15.69
C ALA A 4 -7.26 3.26 -16.05
N ARG A 5 -7.86 2.41 -16.91
CA ARG A 5 -7.21 1.19 -17.43
C ARG A 5 -5.89 1.50 -18.13
N ASP A 6 -5.90 2.49 -19.02
CA ASP A 6 -4.73 2.83 -19.82
C ASP A 6 -3.57 3.26 -18.94
N LEU A 7 -3.85 3.99 -17.85
CA LEU A 7 -2.82 4.51 -16.95
C LEU A 7 -2.38 3.51 -15.88
N ILE A 8 -3.29 2.69 -15.34
CA ILE A 8 -2.96 1.66 -14.33
C ILE A 8 -2.01 0.60 -14.91
N LEU A 9 -2.13 0.28 -16.20
CA LEU A 9 -1.26 -0.69 -16.87
C LEU A 9 0.12 -0.11 -17.23
N GLN A 10 0.36 1.18 -16.99
CA GLN A 10 1.64 1.83 -17.24
C GLN A 10 2.50 1.87 -15.98
N ARG A 11 3.81 1.97 -16.17
CA ARG A 11 4.75 2.22 -15.07
C ARG A 11 4.78 3.73 -14.76
N PRO A 12 5.06 4.11 -13.50
CA PRO A 12 5.40 5.49 -13.15
C PRO A 12 6.49 6.03 -14.08
N THR A 13 6.34 7.28 -14.50
CA THR A 13 7.23 7.90 -15.50
C THR A 13 8.12 8.97 -14.90
N ASN A 14 7.77 9.49 -13.73
CA ASN A 14 8.57 10.51 -13.07
C ASN A 14 9.88 9.93 -12.51
N PRO A 15 11.04 10.53 -12.80
CA PRO A 15 12.32 10.06 -12.32
C PRO A 15 12.44 10.15 -10.80
N ILE A 16 13.11 9.15 -10.22
CA ILE A 16 13.28 8.99 -8.79
C ILE A 16 14.77 8.92 -8.47
N LYS A 17 15.19 9.65 -7.43
CA LYS A 17 16.48 9.46 -6.76
C LYS A 17 16.22 8.84 -5.38
N ASN A 18 16.51 7.55 -5.25
CA ASN A 18 16.44 6.85 -3.96
C ASN A 18 17.74 7.10 -3.16
N THR A 19 17.64 7.62 -1.93
CA THR A 19 18.82 7.87 -1.08
C THR A 19 19.26 6.66 -0.25
N PHE A 20 18.55 5.54 -0.34
CA PHE A 20 18.73 4.31 0.46
C PHE A 20 18.68 4.45 1.99
N LEU A 21 18.42 5.64 2.56
CA LEU A 21 18.22 5.76 4.01
C LEU A 21 17.04 4.89 4.46
N ALA A 22 17.20 4.26 5.63
CA ALA A 22 16.17 3.43 6.23
C ALA A 22 15.46 4.20 7.35
N THR A 23 14.16 3.99 7.49
CA THR A 23 13.44 4.44 8.68
C THR A 23 13.50 3.39 9.79
N GLN A 24 12.89 3.67 10.94
CA GLN A 24 12.84 2.74 12.05
C GLN A 24 11.42 2.21 12.27
N SER A 25 11.35 1.03 12.88
CA SER A 25 10.13 0.41 13.35
C SER A 25 10.29 0.09 14.84
N ASP A 26 9.76 0.97 15.69
CA ASP A 26 9.72 0.81 17.15
C ASP A 26 8.66 1.73 17.82
N LYS A 27 7.52 1.89 17.16
CA LYS A 27 6.39 2.65 17.71
C LYS A 27 5.97 1.98 19.03
N VAL A 28 5.95 2.73 20.13
CA VAL A 28 5.74 2.18 21.50
C VAL A 28 4.44 1.39 21.60
N TRP A 29 3.38 1.86 20.94
CA TRP A 29 2.06 1.23 20.94
C TRP A 29 2.02 -0.12 20.20
N SER A 30 2.93 -0.40 19.26
CA SER A 30 2.92 -1.67 18.52
C SER A 30 3.46 -2.84 19.36
N ARG A 31 4.13 -2.56 20.49
CA ARG A 31 4.78 -3.57 21.34
C ARG A 31 3.81 -4.55 22.00
N SER A 32 2.55 -4.16 22.19
CA SER A 32 1.50 -5.01 22.77
C SER A 32 0.88 -5.97 21.75
N TYR A 33 1.13 -5.78 20.45
CA TYR A 33 0.57 -6.62 19.40
C TYR A 33 1.42 -7.86 19.16
N ALA A 34 0.77 -8.95 18.77
CA ALA A 34 1.45 -10.16 18.32
C ALA A 34 2.12 -9.89 16.96
N PRO A 35 3.28 -10.50 16.66
CA PRO A 35 3.86 -10.44 15.32
C PRO A 35 3.02 -11.25 14.33
N ILE A 36 3.12 -10.92 13.04
CA ILE A 36 2.51 -11.71 11.96
C ILE A 36 3.23 -13.07 11.92
N LYS A 37 2.48 -14.17 11.97
CA LYS A 37 3.06 -15.54 11.99
C LYS A 37 2.92 -16.29 10.67
N ASN A 38 1.85 -16.03 9.92
CA ASN A 38 1.55 -16.70 8.66
C ASN A 38 1.56 -15.65 7.55
N ILE A 39 2.55 -15.73 6.66
CA ILE A 39 2.70 -14.82 5.52
C ILE A 39 2.63 -15.66 4.27
N ILE A 40 1.70 -15.30 3.38
CA ILE A 40 1.70 -15.78 2.01
C ILE A 40 2.40 -14.70 1.19
N CYS A 41 3.58 -15.04 0.66
CA CYS A 41 4.34 -14.11 -0.17
C CYS A 41 4.06 -14.41 -1.65
N HIS A 42 3.41 -13.48 -2.33
CA HIS A 42 3.10 -13.58 -3.76
C HIS A 42 4.21 -13.00 -4.65
N SER A 43 5.37 -12.66 -4.09
CA SER A 43 6.52 -12.17 -4.83
C SER A 43 7.72 -13.10 -4.68
N GLY A 44 8.33 -13.48 -5.81
CA GLY A 44 9.49 -14.36 -5.88
C GLY A 44 10.63 -13.76 -6.69
N ILE A 45 11.78 -14.42 -6.66
CA ILE A 45 12.87 -14.17 -7.61
C ILE A 45 12.99 -15.42 -8.47
N ASP A 46 12.94 -15.27 -9.79
CA ASP A 46 13.09 -16.39 -10.71
C ASP A 46 14.55 -16.85 -10.84
N GLY A 47 14.79 -17.91 -11.62
CA GLY A 47 16.13 -18.45 -11.85
C GLY A 47 17.10 -17.48 -12.53
N ALA A 48 16.61 -16.38 -13.12
CA ALA A 48 17.40 -15.32 -13.75
C ALA A 48 17.67 -14.13 -12.80
N GLY A 49 17.19 -14.18 -11.56
CA GLY A 49 17.34 -13.08 -10.60
C GLY A 49 16.29 -11.97 -10.75
N ILE A 50 15.27 -12.16 -11.59
CA ILE A 50 14.23 -11.16 -11.83
C ILE A 50 13.14 -11.32 -10.75
N THR A 51 12.74 -10.20 -10.16
CA THR A 51 11.61 -10.18 -9.21
C THR A 51 10.30 -10.34 -9.98
N GLN A 52 9.54 -11.37 -9.66
CA GLN A 52 8.21 -11.63 -10.19
C GLN A 52 7.18 -11.52 -9.08
N ALA A 53 5.96 -11.10 -9.41
CA ALA A 53 4.84 -11.09 -8.49
C ALA A 53 3.62 -11.73 -9.15
N ASN A 54 2.99 -12.68 -8.44
CA ASN A 54 1.74 -13.31 -8.84
C ASN A 54 0.58 -12.67 -8.10
N PHE A 55 0.07 -11.58 -8.66
CA PHE A 55 -1.08 -10.88 -8.12
C PHE A 55 -2.41 -11.54 -8.52
N GLU A 56 -2.44 -12.38 -9.55
CA GLU A 56 -3.65 -13.05 -10.03
C GLU A 56 -4.18 -14.07 -9.01
N GLU A 57 -3.29 -14.77 -8.32
CA GLU A 57 -3.68 -15.68 -7.23
C GLU A 57 -3.94 -14.95 -5.90
N ALA A 58 -3.43 -13.72 -5.77
CA ALA A 58 -3.54 -12.94 -4.54
C ALA A 58 -4.84 -12.13 -4.45
N PHE A 59 -5.41 -11.79 -5.61
CA PHE A 59 -6.58 -10.92 -5.71
C PHE A 59 -7.79 -11.67 -6.27
N LEU A 60 -8.97 -11.09 -5.99
CA LEU A 60 -10.18 -11.53 -6.66
C LEU A 60 -10.07 -11.24 -8.16
N PRO A 61 -10.70 -12.08 -9.02
CA PRO A 61 -10.77 -11.80 -10.44
C PRO A 61 -11.50 -10.47 -10.68
N LEU A 62 -11.28 -9.88 -11.84
CA LEU A 62 -12.06 -8.72 -12.28
C LEU A 62 -13.53 -9.11 -12.42
N TYR A 63 -14.39 -8.30 -11.81
CA TYR A 63 -15.85 -8.39 -11.93
C TYR A 63 -16.38 -7.38 -12.95
N ASP A 64 -17.67 -7.47 -13.27
CA ASP A 64 -18.30 -6.60 -14.27
C ASP A 64 -18.21 -5.10 -13.90
N ASP A 65 -18.25 -4.77 -12.61
CA ASP A 65 -18.14 -3.39 -12.13
C ASP A 65 -16.72 -2.82 -12.29
N ASP A 66 -15.67 -3.66 -12.29
CA ASP A 66 -14.31 -3.24 -12.63
C ASP A 66 -14.27 -2.66 -14.05
N THR A 67 -15.06 -3.20 -14.99
CA THR A 67 -15.11 -2.65 -16.36
C THR A 67 -15.64 -1.21 -16.39
N VAL A 68 -16.58 -0.88 -15.50
CA VAL A 68 -17.12 0.48 -15.38
C VAL A 68 -16.11 1.42 -14.73
N ARG A 69 -15.43 0.96 -13.68
CA ARG A 69 -14.36 1.70 -12.99
C ARG A 69 -13.17 1.97 -13.91
N LEU A 70 -12.70 0.95 -14.63
CA LEU A 70 -11.52 1.04 -15.49
C LEU A 70 -11.73 1.94 -16.72
N ARG A 71 -12.98 2.20 -17.12
CA ARG A 71 -13.33 3.14 -18.20
C ARG A 71 -13.43 4.60 -17.75
N GLN A 72 -13.30 4.89 -16.45
CA GLN A 72 -13.32 6.26 -15.97
C GLN A 72 -12.21 7.09 -16.64
N PRO A 73 -12.47 8.36 -16.98
CA PRO A 73 -11.43 9.25 -17.48
C PRO A 73 -10.30 9.42 -16.47
N ALA A 74 -9.06 9.37 -16.96
CA ALA A 74 -7.88 9.55 -16.14
C ALA A 74 -6.91 10.53 -16.79
N VAL A 75 -6.07 11.15 -15.96
CA VAL A 75 -5.05 12.10 -16.37
C VAL A 75 -3.72 11.65 -15.80
N HIS A 76 -2.65 11.79 -16.59
CA HIS A 76 -1.31 11.48 -16.11
C HIS A 76 -0.91 12.40 -14.94
N PRO A 77 -0.09 11.90 -14.01
CA PRO A 77 0.57 12.75 -13.05
C PRO A 77 1.40 13.84 -13.73
N ASN A 78 1.49 15.01 -13.10
CA ASN A 78 2.35 16.09 -13.61
C ASN A 78 3.83 15.67 -13.55
N ASN A 79 4.61 16.09 -14.54
CA ASN A 79 6.06 15.83 -14.59
C ASN A 79 6.77 16.42 -13.36
N ARG A 80 7.52 15.58 -12.63
CA ARG A 80 8.24 15.92 -11.38
C ARG A 80 9.50 15.07 -11.24
N HIS A 81 10.50 15.61 -10.53
CA HIS A 81 11.66 14.83 -10.10
C HIS A 81 11.54 14.56 -8.60
N TRP A 82 11.67 13.31 -8.20
CA TRP A 82 11.52 12.90 -6.81
C TRP A 82 12.87 12.58 -6.18
N ARG A 83 13.08 13.06 -4.96
CA ARG A 83 14.20 12.63 -4.11
C ARG A 83 13.60 11.99 -2.86
N LEU A 84 13.71 10.67 -2.78
CA LEU A 84 13.12 9.89 -1.69
C LEU A 84 14.09 9.86 -0.52
N GLU A 85 14.05 10.88 0.33
CA GLU A 85 14.91 10.98 1.50
C GLU A 85 14.18 10.60 2.80
N THR A 86 12.90 10.94 2.90
CA THR A 86 12.03 10.73 4.07
C THR A 86 10.82 9.84 3.71
N GLU A 87 10.15 9.28 4.71
CA GLU A 87 8.86 8.57 4.53
C GLU A 87 7.83 9.45 3.83
N ALA A 88 7.68 10.72 4.25
CA ALA A 88 6.77 11.66 3.62
C ALA A 88 7.11 11.93 2.13
N GLY A 89 8.39 11.88 1.75
CA GLY A 89 8.81 11.96 0.34
C GLY A 89 8.35 10.75 -0.47
N CYS A 90 8.50 9.53 0.09
CA CYS A 90 7.98 8.30 -0.50
C CYS A 90 6.46 8.29 -0.60
N GLU A 91 5.77 8.75 0.45
CA GLU A 91 4.32 8.85 0.49
C GLU A 91 3.80 9.81 -0.59
N ASN A 92 4.38 11.00 -0.71
CA ASN A 92 3.98 11.97 -1.73
C ASN A 92 4.19 11.42 -3.16
N TRP A 93 5.30 10.72 -3.38
CA TRP A 93 5.55 10.04 -4.66
C TRP A 93 4.49 8.97 -4.92
N PHE A 94 4.23 8.09 -3.95
CA PHE A 94 3.26 7.00 -4.07
C PHE A 94 1.85 7.54 -4.33
N ASN A 95 1.45 8.59 -3.61
CA ASN A 95 0.17 9.24 -3.83
C ASN A 95 0.04 9.86 -5.22
N THR A 96 1.12 10.47 -5.73
CA THR A 96 1.11 11.14 -7.03
C THR A 96 1.13 10.14 -8.18
N GLU A 97 2.04 9.16 -8.15
CA GLU A 97 2.27 8.25 -9.27
C GLU A 97 1.34 7.04 -9.29
N ILE A 98 0.90 6.58 -8.12
CA ILE A 98 0.13 5.33 -7.99
C ILE A 98 -1.30 5.63 -7.56
N VAL A 99 -1.50 6.22 -6.38
CA VAL A 99 -2.84 6.37 -5.80
C VAL A 99 -3.72 7.28 -6.66
N SER A 100 -3.21 8.42 -7.13
CA SER A 100 -4.00 9.34 -7.96
C SER A 100 -4.48 8.68 -9.25
N VAL A 101 -3.64 7.83 -9.86
CA VAL A 101 -4.00 7.05 -11.06
C VAL A 101 -5.07 6.01 -10.73
N VAL A 102 -4.89 5.25 -9.64
CA VAL A 102 -5.88 4.24 -9.22
C VAL A 102 -7.20 4.87 -8.81
N LEU A 103 -7.19 5.98 -8.06
CA LEU A 103 -8.40 6.67 -7.61
C LEU A 103 -9.23 7.25 -8.76
N SER A 104 -8.62 7.50 -9.92
CA SER A 104 -9.40 7.88 -11.11
C SER A 104 -10.45 6.83 -11.48
N ALA A 105 -10.17 5.55 -11.25
CA ALA A 105 -11.13 4.45 -11.47
C ALA A 105 -12.32 4.50 -10.50
N PHE A 106 -12.10 5.07 -9.30
CA PHE A 106 -13.08 5.18 -8.21
C PHE A 106 -13.63 6.60 -8.06
N ASN A 107 -13.58 7.41 -9.11
CA ASN A 107 -14.11 8.78 -9.07
C ASN A 107 -15.65 8.81 -9.03
N ALA A 108 -16.32 7.73 -9.46
CA ALA A 108 -17.78 7.65 -9.52
C ALA A 108 -18.38 6.35 -8.97
N TYR A 109 -17.67 5.21 -9.06
CA TYR A 109 -18.26 3.89 -8.83
C TYR A 109 -17.42 2.99 -7.91
N PRO A 110 -17.67 2.95 -6.60
CA PRO A 110 -18.20 4.06 -5.80
C PRO A 110 -17.16 5.18 -5.69
N ILE A 111 -17.60 6.37 -5.27
CA ILE A 111 -16.69 7.47 -4.94
C ILE A 111 -15.83 7.06 -3.73
N MET A 112 -14.51 6.96 -3.96
CA MET A 112 -13.55 6.67 -2.90
C MET A 112 -12.95 7.96 -2.34
N MET A 113 -12.99 8.11 -1.02
CA MET A 113 -12.34 9.20 -0.31
C MET A 113 -11.02 8.73 0.29
N GLN A 114 -9.95 9.46 -0.04
CA GLN A 114 -8.66 9.34 0.62
C GLN A 114 -8.53 10.39 1.73
N THR A 115 -7.99 10.01 2.88
CA THR A 115 -7.47 10.93 3.89
C THR A 115 -6.03 10.56 4.25
N SER A 116 -5.20 11.56 4.53
CA SER A 116 -3.79 11.37 4.90
C SER A 116 -3.52 11.84 6.32
N HIS A 117 -2.69 11.12 7.06
CA HIS A 117 -2.30 11.43 8.45
C HIS A 117 -3.48 11.67 9.40
N THR A 118 -4.58 10.94 9.18
CA THR A 118 -5.76 11.00 10.03
C THR A 118 -5.99 9.67 10.73
N LYS A 119 -6.78 9.73 11.81
CA LYS A 119 -7.43 8.53 12.34
C LYS A 119 -8.33 7.92 11.25
N PRO A 120 -8.36 6.59 11.11
CA PRO A 120 -9.29 5.96 10.19
C PRO A 120 -10.72 6.34 10.54
N LEU A 121 -11.54 6.58 9.52
CA LEU A 121 -12.93 6.96 9.70
C LEU A 121 -13.74 5.71 10.09
N SER A 122 -13.90 5.52 11.40
CA SER A 122 -14.62 4.41 12.04
C SER A 122 -15.63 4.95 13.04
N GLU A 123 -16.69 4.17 13.29
CA GLU A 123 -17.61 4.42 14.42
C GLU A 123 -16.98 4.05 15.77
N GLU A 124 -15.90 3.28 15.74
CA GLU A 124 -15.08 2.95 16.91
C GLU A 124 -13.94 3.96 17.08
N THR A 125 -13.61 4.30 18.32
CA THR A 125 -12.48 5.17 18.64
C THR A 125 -11.16 4.46 18.32
N ILE A 126 -10.60 4.75 17.14
CA ILE A 126 -9.22 4.38 16.79
C ILE A 126 -8.32 5.53 17.24
N THR A 127 -7.34 5.24 18.10
CA THR A 127 -6.45 6.26 18.67
C THR A 127 -5.28 6.61 17.76
N GLU A 128 -4.98 5.72 16.82
CA GLU A 128 -3.79 5.74 15.98
C GLU A 128 -4.04 6.54 14.70
N ASN A 129 -3.11 7.44 14.38
CA ASN A 129 -3.06 8.06 13.06
C ASN A 129 -2.42 7.09 12.08
N THR A 130 -2.97 7.05 10.88
CA THR A 130 -2.45 6.28 9.77
C THR A 130 -1.97 7.21 8.67
N ASP A 131 -0.94 6.81 7.92
CA ASP A 131 -0.43 7.65 6.83
C ASP A 131 -1.50 7.85 5.76
N LEU A 132 -2.23 6.79 5.39
CA LEU A 132 -3.30 6.84 4.40
C LEU A 132 -4.52 6.02 4.85
N THR A 133 -5.72 6.55 4.63
CA THR A 133 -6.98 5.81 4.75
C THR A 133 -7.83 6.03 3.50
N PHE A 134 -8.40 4.95 2.98
CA PHE A 134 -9.35 4.95 1.87
C PHE A 134 -10.71 4.49 2.37
N SER A 135 -11.77 5.21 2.02
CA SER A 135 -13.13 4.88 2.46
C SER A 135 -14.16 5.12 1.37
N VAL A 136 -15.26 4.38 1.44
CA VAL A 136 -16.44 4.54 0.58
C VAL A 136 -17.66 4.81 1.46
N LYS A 137 -18.66 5.48 0.89
CA LYS A 137 -19.93 5.74 1.59
C LYS A 137 -21.03 4.89 0.96
N ILE A 138 -21.63 3.97 1.72
CA ILE A 138 -22.70 3.06 1.32
C ILE A 138 -23.84 3.23 2.32
N ASP A 139 -25.07 3.44 1.84
CA ASP A 139 -26.25 3.63 2.69
C ASP A 139 -26.08 4.69 3.79
N ASN A 140 -25.46 5.81 3.41
CA ASN A 140 -25.11 6.93 4.27
C ASN A 140 -24.08 6.62 5.40
N ARG A 141 -23.59 5.38 5.47
CA ARG A 141 -22.53 4.95 6.39
C ARG A 141 -21.20 4.90 5.68
N ARG A 142 -20.12 5.23 6.40
CA ARG A 142 -18.77 5.22 5.85
C ARG A 142 -18.06 3.92 6.20
N HIS A 143 -17.46 3.31 5.19
CA HIS A 143 -16.72 2.06 5.31
C HIS A 143 -15.28 2.29 4.91
N THR A 144 -14.34 1.96 5.79
CA THR A 144 -12.91 1.96 5.45
C THR A 144 -12.62 0.75 4.55
N VAL A 145 -11.98 0.98 3.41
CA VAL A 145 -11.63 -0.03 2.41
C VAL A 145 -10.17 -0.45 2.54
N ALA A 146 -9.28 0.52 2.74
CA ALA A 146 -7.86 0.26 2.88
C ALA A 146 -7.21 1.29 3.81
N ILE A 147 -6.12 0.88 4.45
CA ILE A 147 -5.25 1.72 5.27
C ILE A 147 -3.82 1.48 4.79
N GLY A 148 -3.05 2.55 4.64
CA GLY A 148 -1.65 2.50 4.25
C GLY A 148 -0.75 3.09 5.34
N GLU A 149 0.38 2.43 5.56
CA GLU A 149 1.52 2.94 6.33
C GLU A 149 2.74 2.92 5.42
N MET A 150 3.51 4.01 5.42
CA MET A 150 4.72 4.13 4.62
C MET A 150 5.94 3.80 5.48
N LYS A 151 6.74 2.84 5.01
CA LYS A 151 8.01 2.47 5.63
C LYS A 151 9.09 2.40 4.57
N ARG A 152 10.31 2.82 4.92
CA ARG A 152 11.36 3.00 3.93
C ARG A 152 12.56 2.12 4.19
N ASN A 153 12.92 1.30 3.20
CA ASN A 153 14.15 0.50 3.15
C ASN A 153 14.41 -0.36 4.40
N ILE A 154 13.35 -0.79 5.10
CA ILE A 154 13.46 -1.63 6.30
C ILE A 154 13.08 -3.10 6.07
N LEU A 155 12.47 -3.42 4.93
CA LEU A 155 12.03 -4.78 4.64
C LEU A 155 13.25 -5.65 4.33
N GLU A 156 13.37 -6.81 4.98
CA GLU A 156 14.35 -7.83 4.63
C GLU A 156 13.68 -8.92 3.75
N PRO A 157 13.80 -8.87 2.41
CA PRO A 157 12.96 -9.68 1.52
C PRO A 157 13.11 -11.18 1.75
N LYS A 158 14.31 -11.64 2.12
CA LYS A 158 14.56 -13.07 2.42
C LYS A 158 13.71 -13.55 3.59
N VAL A 159 13.64 -12.76 4.67
CA VAL A 159 12.90 -13.11 5.90
C VAL A 159 11.40 -13.20 5.63
N TRP A 160 10.86 -12.24 4.88
CA TRP A 160 9.44 -12.20 4.53
C TRP A 160 9.02 -13.29 3.54
N ARG A 161 9.87 -13.60 2.53
CA ARG A 161 9.60 -14.70 1.59
C ARG A 161 9.63 -16.07 2.24
N MET A 162 10.48 -16.27 3.25
CA MET A 162 10.54 -17.53 4.02
C MET A 162 9.34 -17.68 4.99
N GLY A 163 8.52 -16.64 5.15
CA GLY A 163 7.37 -16.65 6.06
C GLY A 163 7.71 -16.60 7.55
N ASN A 164 9.00 -16.44 7.91
CA ASN A 164 9.45 -16.44 9.31
C ASN A 164 9.98 -15.06 9.75
N VAL A 165 9.07 -14.07 9.84
CA VAL A 165 9.42 -12.70 10.26
C VAL A 165 9.92 -12.59 11.70
N SER A 166 9.59 -13.57 12.54
CA SER A 166 10.08 -13.62 13.92
C SER A 166 11.57 -13.99 14.00
N ALA A 167 12.18 -14.47 12.92
CA ALA A 167 13.61 -14.79 12.88
C ALA A 167 14.52 -13.55 12.99
N ALA A 168 14.02 -12.36 12.66
CA ALA A 168 14.77 -11.12 12.72
C ALA A 168 14.03 -10.08 13.57
N LYS A 169 14.68 -9.60 14.65
CA LYS A 169 14.06 -8.70 15.65
C LYS A 169 13.46 -7.43 15.05
N GLN A 170 14.10 -6.85 14.03
CA GLN A 170 13.57 -5.65 13.35
C GLN A 170 12.36 -5.98 12.48
N GLN A 171 12.35 -7.15 11.81
CA GLN A 171 11.20 -7.61 11.04
C GLN A 171 10.04 -8.01 11.95
N GLU A 172 10.31 -8.53 13.15
CA GLU A 172 9.28 -8.78 14.17
C GLU A 172 8.59 -7.46 14.59
N LYS A 173 9.37 -6.41 14.89
CA LYS A 173 8.82 -5.08 15.22
C LYS A 173 8.00 -4.51 14.06
N LEU A 174 8.52 -4.60 12.84
CA LEU A 174 7.81 -4.19 11.63
C LEU A 174 6.49 -4.95 11.45
N SER A 175 6.51 -6.26 11.64
CA SER A 175 5.30 -7.09 11.53
C SER A 175 4.23 -6.68 12.54
N LYS A 176 4.63 -6.29 13.76
CA LYS A 176 3.70 -5.80 14.78
C LYS A 176 3.07 -4.48 14.36
N GLU A 177 3.88 -3.52 13.88
CA GLU A 177 3.38 -2.24 13.37
C GLU A 177 2.42 -2.38 12.18
N LEU A 178 2.70 -3.33 11.27
CA LEU A 178 1.84 -3.61 10.13
C LEU A 178 0.54 -4.32 10.54
N LEU A 179 0.58 -5.20 11.54
CA LEU A 179 -0.62 -5.84 12.08
C LEU A 179 -1.55 -4.81 12.75
N SER A 180 -0.95 -3.90 13.51
CA SER A 180 -1.65 -2.97 14.39
C SER A 180 -2.19 -1.73 13.69
N SER A 181 -1.69 -1.39 12.50
CA SER A 181 -2.23 -0.36 11.60
C SER A 181 -3.55 -0.75 10.92
N GLY A 182 -4.22 -1.82 11.38
CA GLY A 182 -5.55 -2.21 10.91
C GLY A 182 -5.57 -2.95 9.58
N VAL A 183 -4.41 -3.17 8.94
CA VAL A 183 -4.27 -3.92 7.69
C VAL A 183 -4.69 -5.39 7.87
N LEU A 184 -4.49 -5.98 9.07
CA LEU A 184 -4.60 -7.43 9.24
C LEU A 184 -5.76 -7.92 10.10
N LEU A 185 -6.33 -7.11 11.00
CA LEU A 185 -7.33 -7.62 11.96
C LEU A 185 -8.80 -7.43 11.53
N ARG A 186 -9.08 -6.64 10.49
CA ARG A 186 -10.48 -6.35 10.09
C ARG A 186 -10.80 -6.59 8.60
N TRP A 187 -9.80 -6.60 7.71
CA TRP A 187 -10.03 -6.54 6.25
C TRP A 187 -9.29 -7.60 5.40
N GLY A 188 -8.60 -8.56 6.02
CA GLY A 188 -8.19 -9.80 5.36
C GLY A 188 -7.11 -9.72 4.26
N LEU A 189 -6.45 -8.57 4.04
CA LEU A 189 -5.46 -8.43 2.97
C LEU A 189 -4.18 -7.72 3.44
N PRO A 190 -3.10 -8.46 3.78
CA PRO A 190 -1.78 -7.86 3.94
C PRO A 190 -1.16 -7.62 2.56
N ILE A 191 -1.20 -6.37 2.07
CA ILE A 191 -0.37 -5.97 0.93
C ILE A 191 0.79 -5.11 1.46
N ALA A 192 1.96 -5.72 1.61
CA ALA A 192 3.21 -4.99 1.78
C ALA A 192 3.83 -4.77 0.39
N LEU A 193 3.69 -3.55 -0.15
CA LEU A 193 4.36 -3.18 -1.40
C LEU A 193 5.77 -2.67 -1.09
N ALA A 194 6.77 -3.49 -1.43
CA ALA A 194 8.16 -3.02 -1.49
C ALA A 194 8.36 -2.36 -2.86
N ILE A 195 8.61 -1.05 -2.88
CA ILE A 195 9.01 -0.35 -4.11
C ILE A 195 10.50 -0.66 -4.32
N PRO A 196 10.89 -1.36 -5.39
CA PRO A 196 12.29 -1.55 -5.71
C PRO A 196 12.94 -0.18 -5.95
N GLY A 197 14.08 0.05 -5.31
CA GLY A 197 14.99 1.10 -5.75
C GLY A 197 15.86 0.52 -6.85
N ASP A 198 15.62 0.92 -8.10
CA ASP A 198 16.64 0.82 -9.14
C ASP A 198 17.79 1.81 -8.85
#